data_AF-A0A1F3XWF6-F1
#
_entry.id   AF-A0A1F3XWF6-F1
#
_cell.length_a   1.000
_cell.length_b   1.000
_cell.length_c   1.000
_cell.angle_alpha   90.00
_cell.angle_beta   90.00
_cell.angle_gamma   90.00
#
_symmetry.space_group_name_H-M   'P 1'
#
loop_
_entity.id
_entity.type
_entity.pdbx_description
1 polymer ?
#
loop_
_entity_poly.entity_id
_entity_poly.type
_entity_poly.pdbx_seq_one_letter_code
_entity_poly.pdbx_strand_id
1 'polypeptide(L)' 'MPSCFWHLFWDANPEKISFSKNGRYIIERILELGSLEAFEWLLKIFSLKKIIEVFITSKSMSNKSVNFWMIWLGLKNA' A
#
# COMPACT_ATOMS: atom_id res chain seq x y z
N MET A 1 -1.36 9.39 -10.27
CA MET A 1 -0.28 9.04 -9.30
C MET A 1 0.99 9.78 -9.70
N PRO A 2 1.75 10.38 -8.76
CA PRO A 2 3.03 11.02 -9.06
C PRO A 2 3.99 10.09 -9.81
N SER A 3 4.73 10.63 -10.78
CA SER A 3 5.68 9.87 -11.63
C SER A 3 6.81 9.23 -10.82
N CYS A 4 7.21 9.84 -9.70
CA CYS A 4 8.22 9.27 -8.80
C CYS A 4 7.82 7.89 -8.22
N PHE A 5 6.53 7.53 -8.21
CA PHE A 5 6.05 6.21 -7.73
C PHE A 5 5.81 5.20 -8.86
N TRP A 6 6.01 5.56 -10.12
CA TRP A 6 5.74 4.66 -11.25
C TRP A 6 6.59 3.39 -11.23
N HIS A 7 7.80 3.47 -10.68
CA HIS A 7 8.69 2.32 -10.53
C HIS A 7 8.11 1.20 -9.65
N LEU A 8 7.13 1.49 -8.79
CA LEU A 8 6.43 0.49 -7.96
C LEU A 8 5.44 -0.37 -8.76
N PHE A 9 5.15 0.00 -10.01
CA PHE A 9 4.11 -0.58 -10.86
C PHE A 9 4.69 -1.03 -12.21
N TRP A 10 5.87 -1.64 -12.19
CA TRP A 10 6.61 -2.06 -13.39
C TRP A 10 5.85 -3.06 -14.28
N ASP A 11 4.86 -3.75 -13.72
CA ASP A 11 4.01 -4.75 -14.39
C ASP A 11 2.70 -4.16 -14.95
N ALA A 12 2.46 -2.86 -14.77
CA ALA A 12 1.26 -2.17 -15.22
C ALA A 12 1.60 -0.83 -15.90
N ASN A 13 0.67 -0.30 -16.71
CA ASN A 13 0.78 1.08 -17.18
C ASN A 13 0.29 2.03 -16.06
N PRO A 14 1.18 2.83 -15.41
CA PRO A 14 0.80 3.67 -14.27
C PRO A 14 -0.23 4.75 -14.60
N GLU A 15 -0.31 5.16 -15.87
CA GLU A 15 -1.28 6.16 -16.35
C GLU A 15 -2.71 5.61 -16.40
N LYS A 16 -2.85 4.29 -16.55
CA LYS A 16 -4.16 3.61 -16.61
C LYS A 16 -4.66 3.14 -15.25
N ILE A 17 -3.87 3.31 -14.19
CA ILE A 17 -4.23 2.90 -12.83
C ILE A 17 -5.25 3.89 -12.25
N SER A 18 -6.46 3.39 -11.98
CA SER A 18 -7.54 4.16 -11.38
C SER A 18 -7.58 3.93 -9.87
N PHE A 19 -7.56 4.99 -9.07
CA PHE A 19 -7.62 4.87 -7.60
C PHE A 19 -8.89 4.18 -7.09
N SER A 20 -10.04 4.41 -7.77
CA SER A 20 -11.31 3.79 -7.38
C SER A 20 -11.39 2.31 -7.78
N LYS A 21 -10.83 1.94 -8.94
CA LYS A 21 -10.88 0.55 -9.45
C LYS A 21 -9.74 -0.33 -8.95
N ASN A 22 -8.56 0.27 -8.72
CA ASN A 22 -7.32 -0.44 -8.42
C ASN A 22 -6.82 -0.18 -6.98
N GLY A 23 -7.64 0.38 -6.10
CA GLY A 23 -7.21 0.81 -4.76
C GLY A 23 -6.50 -0.29 -3.96
N ARG A 24 -7.00 -1.53 -4.00
CA ARG A 24 -6.35 -2.67 -3.34
C ARG A 24 -4.93 -2.91 -3.87
N TYR A 25 -4.76 -2.97 -5.19
CA TYR A 25 -3.46 -3.17 -5.82
C TYR A 25 -2.47 -2.04 -5.50
N ILE A 26 -2.93 -0.79 -5.51
CA ILE A 26 -2.10 0.38 -5.16
C ILE A 26 -1.63 0.31 -3.71
N ILE A 27 -2.54 0.00 -2.78
CA ILE A 27 -2.21 -0.16 -1.36
C ILE A 27 -1.21 -1.30 -1.19
N GLU A 28 -1.48 -2.48 -1.75
CA GLU A 28 -0.57 -3.62 -1.65
C GLU A 28 0.81 -3.31 -2.23
N ARG A 29 0.92 -2.61 -3.37
CA ARG A 29 2.22 -2.25 -3.96
C ARG A 29 3.00 -1.27 -3.10
N ILE A 30 2.37 -0.22 -2.59
CA ILE A 30 3.06 0.77 -1.75
C ILE A 30 3.50 0.14 -0.43
N LEU A 31 2.65 -0.66 0.20
CA LEU A 31 3.01 -1.28 1.48
C LEU A 31 4.08 -2.38 1.34
N GLU A 32 4.21 -3.00 0.16
CA GLU A 32 5.20 -4.07 -0.08
C GLU A 32 6.54 -3.52 -0.59
N LEU A 33 6.52 -2.50 -1.45
CA LEU A 33 7.70 -2.05 -2.21
C LEU A 33 8.03 -0.55 -2.02
N GLY A 34 7.12 0.22 -1.42
CA GLY A 34 7.22 1.68 -1.33
C GLY A 34 8.05 2.16 -0.14
N SER A 35 8.38 3.45 -0.18
CA SER A 35 9.01 4.17 0.93
C SER A 35 7.98 4.77 1.89
N LEU A 36 8.46 5.37 2.98
CA LEU A 36 7.57 6.10 3.92
C LEU A 36 6.91 7.30 3.24
N GLU A 37 7.60 8.00 2.33
CA GLU A 37 7.02 9.09 1.54
C GLU A 37 5.88 8.59 0.63
N ALA A 38 6.01 7.38 0.07
CA ALA A 38 4.94 6.75 -0.70
C ALA A 38 3.74 6.39 0.21
N PHE A 39 4.00 5.96 1.45
CA PHE A 39 2.96 5.69 2.43
C PHE A 39 2.23 6.98 2.88
N GLU A 40 2.94 8.07 3.15
CA GLU A 40 2.34 9.37 3.44
C GLU A 40 1.47 9.87 2.29
N TRP A 41 1.89 9.62 1.04
CA TRP A 41 1.06 9.90 -0.12
C TRP A 41 -0.18 9.01 -0.17
N LEU A 42 -0.05 7.71 0.15
CA LEU A 42 -1.17 6.77 0.19
C LEU A 42 -2.25 7.21 1.19
N LEU A 43 -1.85 7.75 2.35
CA LEU A 43 -2.75 8.27 3.39
C LEU A 43 -3.57 9.49 2.95
N LYS A 44 -3.11 10.23 1.93
CA LYS A 44 -3.88 11.35 1.34
C LYS A 44 -5.01 10.87 0.43
N ILE A 45 -5.02 9.59 0.05
CA ILE A 45 -5.94 9.02 -0.94
C ILE A 45 -6.89 8.02 -0.29
N PHE A 46 -6.38 7.18 0.59
CA PHE A 46 -7.16 6.14 1.26
C PHE A 46 -7.18 6.37 2.77
N SER A 47 -8.32 6.08 3.40
CA SER A 47 -8.40 6.11 4.85
C SER A 47 -7.49 5.05 5.45
N LEU A 48 -6.90 5.34 6.62
CA LEU A 48 -6.08 4.37 7.35
C LEU A 48 -6.83 3.05 7.59
N LYS A 49 -8.13 3.13 7.90
CA LYS A 49 -9.00 1.95 8.03
C LYS A 49 -8.98 1.07 6.77
N LYS A 50 -9.08 1.67 5.57
CA LYS A 50 -9.05 0.92 4.31
C LYS A 50 -7.69 0.28 4.05
N ILE A 51 -6.61 1.00 4.37
CA ILE A 51 -5.24 0.49 4.24
C ILE A 51 -5.04 -0.73 5.14
N ILE A 52 -5.47 -0.63 6.41
CA ILE A 52 -5.43 -1.73 7.38
C ILE A 52 -6.23 -2.95 6.90
N GLU A 53 -7.47 -2.73 6.45
CA GLU A 53 -8.32 -3.80 5.88
C GLU A 53 -7.61 -4.53 4.74
N VAL A 54 -6.93 -3.80 3.86
CA VAL A 54 -6.25 -4.39 2.71
C VAL A 54 -5.07 -5.25 3.13
N PHE A 55 -4.13 -4.76 3.95
CA PHE A 55 -2.94 -5.55 4.25
C PHE A 55 -3.23 -6.72 5.21
N ILE A 56 -4.22 -6.60 6.10
CA ILE A 56 -4.65 -7.72 6.97
C ILE A 56 -5.30 -8.83 6.13
N THR A 57 -6.06 -8.48 5.10
CA THR A 57 -6.75 -9.46 4.23
C THR A 57 -5.94 -9.83 2.99
N SER A 58 -4.72 -9.33 2.83
CA SER A 58 -3.92 -9.57 1.63
C SER A 58 -3.28 -10.95 1.63
N LYS A 59 -3.45 -11.66 0.51
CA LYS A 59 -2.75 -12.92 0.22
C LYS A 59 -1.50 -12.69 -0.67
N SER A 60 -1.34 -11.48 -1.20
CA SER A 60 -0.24 -11.12 -2.11
C SER A 60 0.91 -10.41 -1.40
N MET A 61 0.68 -9.89 -0.19
CA MET A 61 1.70 -9.26 0.64
C MET A 61 2.50 -10.30 1.42
N SER A 62 3.78 -10.02 1.66
CA SER A 62 4.62 -10.90 2.46
C SER A 62 4.32 -10.76 3.95
N ASN A 63 4.49 -11.85 4.69
CA ASN A 63 4.34 -11.84 6.16
C ASN A 63 5.28 -10.81 6.82
N LYS A 64 6.44 -10.56 6.22
CA LYS A 64 7.40 -9.55 6.68
C LYS A 64 6.77 -8.15 6.62
N SER A 65 6.23 -7.77 5.46
CA SER A 65 5.60 -6.47 5.24
C SER A 65 4.36 -6.30 6.12
N VAL A 66 3.49 -7.33 6.19
CA VAL A 66 2.31 -7.31 7.07
C VAL A 66 2.72 -7.12 8.54
N ASN A 67 3.70 -7.88 9.04
CA ASN A 67 4.15 -7.76 10.43
C ASN A 67 4.82 -6.40 10.70
N PHE A 68 5.58 -5.86 9.75
CA PHE A 68 6.13 -4.51 9.85
C PHE A 68 5.03 -3.48 10.06
N TRP A 69 3.99 -3.47 9.20
CA TRP A 69 2.89 -2.51 9.31
C TRP A 69 2.03 -2.71 10.56
N MET A 70 1.82 -3.95 11.00
CA MET A 70 1.15 -4.24 12.27
C MET A 70 1.90 -3.60 13.46
N ILE A 71 3.23 -3.68 13.49
CA ILE A 71 4.05 -3.08 14.55
C ILE A 71 4.08 -1.55 14.40
N TRP A 72 4.35 -1.05 13.20
CA TRP A 72 4.45 0.38 12.91
C TRP A 72 3.18 1.14 13.27
N LEU A 73 2.01 0.54 13.03
CA LEU A 73 0.71 1.12 13.35
C LEU A 73 0.20 0.78 14.76
N GLY A 74 0.98 0.05 15.57
CA GLY A 74 0.59 -0.32 16.94
C GLY A 74 -0.61 -1.26 17.01
N LEU A 75 -0.83 -2.09 15.99
CA LEU A 75 -1.96 -3.04 15.90
C LEU A 75 -1.65 -4.41 16.50
N LYS A 76 -0.37 -4.68 16.79
CA LYS A 76 0.07 -5.89 17.47
C LYS A 76 0.31 -5.56 18.94
N ASN A 77 -0.39 -6.26 19.84
CA ASN A 77 -0.04 -6.24 21.25
C ASN A 77 1.32 -6.93 21.42
N ALA A 78 2.22 -6.28 22.15
CA ALA A 78 3.55 -6.80 22.47
C ALA A 78 3.48 -8.11 23.26
#